data_AF-K1SFZ4-F1
#
_entry.id   AF-K1SFZ4-F1
#
_cell.length_a   1.000
_cell.length_b   1.000
_cell.length_c   1.000
_cell.angle_alpha   90.00
_cell.angle_beta   90.00
_cell.angle_gamma   90.00
#
_symmetry.space_group_name_H-M   'P 1'
#
loop_
_entity.id
_entity.type
_entity.pdbx_description
1 polymer ?
#
loop_
_entity_poly.entity_id
_entity_poly.type
_entity_poly.pdbx_seq_one_letter_code
_entity_poly.pdbx_strand_id
1 'polypeptide(L)'
;MVFRKKSTVIVLALVNKMLAQVKEDPASVLALYNDVRRNITTNINTAMMVYLAQQASGMHFSGDIVNVPGTSVMGAQKHAEYQVNPDALLEMVLDIFYEPVDG
;
A
#
# COMPACT_ATOMS: atom_id res chain seq x y z
N MET A 1 0.94 -19.89 -3.98
CA MET A 1 0.31 -19.09 -2.91
C MET A 1 1.27 -18.61 -1.79
N VAL A 2 2.50 -19.13 -1.68
CA VAL A 2 3.45 -18.80 -0.58
C VAL A 2 4.18 -17.45 -0.76
N PHE A 3 4.48 -17.03 -2.00
CA PHE A 3 5.24 -15.80 -2.27
C PHE A 3 4.48 -14.50 -1.98
N ARG A 4 3.16 -14.47 -2.22
CA ARG A 4 2.28 -13.32 -1.91
C ARG A 4 2.18 -13.06 -0.41
N LYS A 5 2.04 -14.11 0.42
CA LYS A 5 1.99 -13.97 1.88
C LYS A 5 3.28 -13.39 2.44
N LYS A 6 4.44 -13.81 1.93
CA LYS A 6 5.74 -13.31 2.41
C LYS A 6 5.96 -11.82 2.09
N SER A 7 5.62 -11.39 0.88
CA SER A 7 5.77 -9.98 0.45
C SER A 7 4.87 -9.05 1.28
N THR A 8 3.65 -9.48 1.57
CA THR A 8 2.66 -8.79 2.42
C THR A 8 3.22 -8.51 3.82
N VAL A 9 3.79 -9.53 4.47
CA VAL A 9 4.36 -9.40 5.83
C VAL A 9 5.57 -8.46 5.85
N ILE A 10 6.41 -8.49 4.81
CA ILE A 10 7.58 -7.60 4.71
C ILE A 10 7.15 -6.14 4.58
N VAL A 11 6.17 -5.84 3.73
CA VAL A 11 5.66 -4.47 3.55
C VAL A 11 5.05 -3.95 4.85
N LEU A 12 4.21 -4.76 5.52
CA LEU A 12 3.60 -4.41 6.80
C LEU A 12 4.66 -4.11 7.87
N ALA A 13 5.68 -4.95 8.00
CA ALA A 13 6.77 -4.74 8.94
C ALA A 13 7.57 -3.46 8.64
N LEU A 14 7.80 -3.16 7.36
CA LEU A 14 8.52 -1.96 6.94
C LEU A 14 7.73 -0.68 7.23
N VAL A 15 6.42 -0.67 6.92
CA VAL A 15 5.52 0.45 7.24
C VAL A 15 5.46 0.68 8.75
N ASN A 16 5.27 -0.37 9.54
CA ASN A 16 5.22 -0.23 11.00
C ASN A 16 6.53 0.30 11.59
N LYS A 17 7.68 -0.19 11.09
CA LYS A 17 8.99 0.31 11.52
C LYS A 17 9.18 1.79 11.16
N MET A 18 8.80 2.18 9.94
CA MET A 18 8.84 3.57 9.51
C MET A 18 7.96 4.45 10.41
N LEU A 19 6.70 4.08 10.62
CA LEU A 19 5.77 4.85 11.44
C LEU A 19 6.26 5.00 12.90
N ALA A 20 6.83 3.95 13.48
CA ALA A 20 7.42 4.02 14.82
C ALA A 20 8.60 5.00 14.87
N GLN A 21 9.51 4.93 13.89
CA GLN A 21 10.67 5.83 13.82
C GLN A 21 10.26 7.29 13.63
N VAL A 22 9.26 7.57 12.79
CA VAL A 22 8.76 8.93 12.54
C VAL A 22 8.01 9.49 13.76
N LYS A 23 7.33 8.64 14.54
CA LYS A 23 6.70 9.03 15.81
C LYS A 23 7.74 9.42 16.87
N GLU A 24 8.86 8.70 16.92
CA GLU A 24 9.95 8.98 17.85
C GLU A 24 10.75 10.23 17.44
N ASP A 25 11.07 10.36 16.14
CA ASP A 25 11.79 11.49 15.56
C ASP A 25 11.15 11.91 14.23
N PRO A 26 10.31 12.97 14.21
CA PRO A 26 9.70 13.46 12.98
C PRO A 26 10.70 13.91 11.90
N ALA A 27 11.91 14.34 12.28
CA ALA A 27 12.93 14.77 11.32
C ALA A 27 13.55 13.58 10.55
N SER A 28 13.44 12.36 11.10
CA SER A 28 13.98 11.13 10.50
C SER A 28 13.41 10.80 9.12
N VAL A 29 12.22 11.32 8.77
CA VAL A 29 11.59 11.16 7.45
C VAL A 29 12.52 11.61 6.32
N LEU A 30 13.22 12.73 6.51
CA LEU A 30 14.11 13.29 5.49
C LEU A 30 15.32 12.39 5.27
N ALA A 31 15.89 11.85 6.35
CA ALA A 31 17.00 10.91 6.29
C ALA A 31 16.57 9.63 5.56
N LEU A 32 15.44 9.04 5.96
CA LEU A 32 14.90 7.84 5.34
C LEU A 32 14.64 8.02 3.84
N TYR A 33 14.01 9.13 3.44
CA TYR A 33 13.76 9.44 2.04
C TYR A 33 15.07 9.59 1.24
N ASN A 34 16.07 10.28 1.81
CA ASN A 34 17.36 10.47 1.15
C ASN A 34 18.14 9.16 0.95
N ASP A 35 17.99 8.20 1.86
CA ASP A 35 18.63 6.89 1.77
C ASP A 35 17.99 6.03 0.66
N VAL A 36 16.66 6.07 0.54
CA VAL A 36 15.94 5.23 -0.42
C VAL A 36 15.82 5.85 -1.81
N ARG A 37 15.86 7.18 -1.96
CA ARG A 37 15.56 7.88 -3.23
C ARG A 37 16.43 7.46 -4.41
N ARG A 38 17.65 6.95 -4.18
CA ARG A 38 18.53 6.46 -5.25
C ARG A 38 18.14 5.08 -5.78
N ASN A 39 17.35 4.33 -5.00
CA ASN A 39 16.95 2.96 -5.27
C ASN A 39 15.47 2.84 -5.66
N ILE A 40 14.75 3.97 -5.78
CA ILE A 40 13.33 4.01 -6.15
C ILE A 40 13.14 4.94 -7.36
N THR A 41 12.16 4.62 -8.21
CA THR A 41 11.71 5.52 -9.28
C THR A 41 10.32 6.02 -8.89
N THR A 42 10.22 7.32 -8.59
CA THR A 42 8.96 7.95 -8.14
C THR A 42 8.88 9.40 -8.61
N ASN A 43 7.66 9.89 -8.78
CA ASN A 43 7.36 11.31 -9.01
C ASN A 43 7.15 12.08 -7.68
N ILE A 44 7.27 11.41 -6.53
CA ILE A 44 7.19 12.02 -5.21
C ILE A 44 8.52 12.72 -4.90
N ASN A 45 8.50 14.04 -4.79
CA ASN A 45 9.66 14.83 -4.39
C ASN A 45 9.78 14.97 -2.85
N THR A 46 10.86 15.59 -2.37
CA THR A 46 11.13 15.75 -0.92
C THR A 46 9.99 16.47 -0.19
N ALA A 47 9.45 17.55 -0.74
CA ALA A 47 8.38 18.31 -0.10
C ALA A 47 7.08 17.48 0.00
N MET A 48 6.74 16.75 -1.07
CA MET A 48 5.61 15.81 -1.08
C MET A 48 5.81 14.71 -0.04
N MET A 49 7.02 14.16 0.10
CA MET A 49 7.30 13.14 1.11
C MET A 49 7.15 13.68 2.54
N VAL A 50 7.66 14.87 2.84
CA VAL A 50 7.46 15.49 4.17
C VAL A 50 5.97 15.68 4.47
N TYR A 51 5.22 16.18 3.50
CA TYR A 51 3.77 16.33 3.63
C TYR A 51 3.07 14.99 3.90
N LEU A 52 3.36 13.95 3.10
CA LEU A 52 2.79 12.61 3.29
C LEU A 52 3.13 12.02 4.66
N ALA A 53 4.36 12.21 5.14
CA ALA A 53 4.75 11.73 6.46
C ALA A 53 4.03 12.46 7.60
N GLN A 54 3.81 13.77 7.46
CA GLN A 54 3.02 14.54 8.42
C GLN A 54 1.58 14.04 8.46
N GLN A 55 0.95 13.81 7.30
CA GLN A 55 -0.40 13.24 7.25
C GLN A 55 -0.44 11.85 7.89
N ALA A 56 0.51 10.98 7.54
CA ALA A 56 0.60 9.62 8.08
C ALA A 56 0.85 9.58 9.59
N SER A 57 1.52 10.59 10.17
CA SER A 57 1.80 10.64 11.62
C SER A 57 0.54 10.70 12.48
N GLY A 58 -0.54 11.29 11.95
CA GLY A 58 -1.85 11.36 12.59
C GLY A 58 -2.79 10.20 12.25
N MET A 59 -2.39 9.31 11.34
CA MET A 59 -3.22 8.19 10.89
C MET A 59 -3.02 6.94 11.75
N HIS A 60 -4.09 6.18 11.93
CA HIS A 60 -3.99 4.79 12.40
C HIS A 60 -3.86 3.87 11.19
N PHE A 61 -2.72 3.19 11.08
CA PHE A 61 -2.53 2.17 10.05
C PHE A 61 -3.17 0.86 10.51
N SER A 62 -4.28 0.47 9.90
CA SER A 62 -5.02 -0.75 10.30
C SER A 62 -4.27 -2.04 9.98
N GLY A 63 -3.34 -1.99 9.00
CA GLY A 63 -2.61 -3.16 8.53
C GLY A 63 -3.47 -4.13 7.70
N ASP A 64 -4.70 -3.73 7.35
CA ASP A 64 -5.59 -4.52 6.52
C ASP A 64 -5.04 -4.58 5.09
N ILE A 65 -4.80 -5.80 4.62
CA ILE A 65 -4.33 -6.04 3.26
C ILE A 65 -5.37 -6.90 2.55
N VAL A 66 -6.12 -6.23 1.66
CA VAL A 66 -7.15 -6.86 0.85
C VAL A 66 -6.56 -7.41 -0.45
N ASN A 67 -7.14 -8.49 -0.96
CA ASN A 67 -6.76 -9.04 -2.25
C ASN A 67 -7.76 -8.59 -3.30
N VAL A 68 -7.26 -8.12 -4.45
CA VAL A 68 -8.08 -7.82 -5.62
C VAL A 68 -8.93 -9.05 -5.98
N PRO A 69 -10.27 -8.95 -6.06
CA PRO A 69 -11.14 -10.09 -6.28
C PRO A 69 -10.99 -10.61 -7.71
N GLY A 70 -11.04 -11.92 -7.86
CA GLY A 70 -10.82 -12.57 -9.14
C GLY A 70 -10.48 -14.05 -9.00
N THR A 71 -10.16 -14.67 -10.13
CA THR A 71 -9.85 -16.09 -10.21
C THR A 71 -8.66 -16.36 -11.11
N SER A 72 -7.87 -17.37 -10.77
CA SER A 72 -6.84 -17.88 -11.65
C SER A 72 -7.45 -18.79 -12.70
N VAL A 73 -7.18 -18.52 -13.98
CA VAL A 73 -7.59 -19.36 -15.11
C VAL A 73 -6.37 -19.77 -15.92
N MET A 74 -6.51 -20.79 -16.77
CA MET A 74 -5.46 -21.13 -17.74
C MET A 74 -5.52 -20.14 -18.91
N GLY A 75 -4.44 -19.37 -19.08
CA GLY A 75 -4.28 -18.41 -20.14
C GLY A 75 -4.04 -19.03 -21.52
N ALA A 76 -4.14 -18.21 -22.57
CA ALA A 76 -3.96 -18.64 -23.96
C ALA A 76 -2.56 -19.25 -24.22
N GLN A 77 -1.55 -18.81 -23.48
CA GLN A 77 -0.17 -19.31 -23.56
C GLN A 77 0.14 -20.44 -22.57
N LYS A 78 -0.88 -21.10 -22.00
CA LYS A 78 -0.74 -22.17 -20.99
C LYS A 78 0.00 -21.74 -19.71
N HIS A 79 -0.10 -20.47 -19.37
CA HIS A 79 0.32 -19.93 -18.08
C HIS A 79 -0.90 -19.57 -17.24
N ALA A 80 -0.79 -19.62 -15.91
CA ALA A 80 -1.87 -19.18 -15.04
C ALA A 80 -2.04 -17.66 -15.15
N GLU A 81 -3.23 -17.23 -15.57
CA GLU A 81 -3.61 -15.81 -15.65
C GLU A 81 -4.59 -15.49 -14.53
N TYR A 82 -4.40 -14.34 -13.88
CA TYR A 82 -5.34 -13.87 -12.86
C TYR A 82 -6.33 -12.90 -13.50
N GLN A 83 -7.58 -13.34 -13.62
CA GLN A 83 -8.66 -12.51 -14.15
C GLN A 83 -9.39 -11.82 -13.01
N VAL A 84 -9.36 -10.50 -13.01
CA VAL A 84 -10.03 -9.65 -12.04
C VAL A 84 -11.53 -9.65 -12.28
N ASN A 85 -12.32 -9.75 -11.22
CA ASN A 85 -13.76 -9.50 -11.30
C ASN A 85 -14.00 -7.97 -11.18
N PRO A 86 -14.42 -7.28 -12.26
CA PRO A 86 -14.55 -5.83 -12.26
C PRO A 86 -15.65 -5.32 -11.31
N ASP A 87 -16.77 -6.03 -11.21
CA ASP A 87 -17.90 -5.64 -10.36
C ASP A 87 -17.52 -5.77 -8.88
N ALA A 88 -16.94 -6.91 -8.49
CA ALA A 88 -16.47 -7.12 -7.13
C ALA A 88 -15.31 -6.17 -6.76
N LEU A 89 -14.47 -5.78 -7.73
CA LEU A 89 -13.43 -4.78 -7.49
C LEU A 89 -14.03 -3.40 -7.27
N LEU A 90 -15.06 -3.02 -8.02
CA LEU A 90 -15.76 -1.75 -7.83
C LEU A 90 -16.40 -1.70 -6.43
N GLU A 91 -17.14 -2.74 -6.05
CA GLU A 91 -17.74 -2.86 -4.72
C GLU A 91 -16.68 -2.73 -3.61
N MET A 92 -15.54 -3.42 -3.76
CA MET A 92 -14.42 -3.31 -2.81
C MET A 92 -13.85 -1.89 -2.73
N VAL A 93 -13.71 -1.17 -3.85
CA VAL A 93 -13.21 0.21 -3.84
C VAL A 93 -14.21 1.14 -3.15
N LEU A 94 -15.52 0.95 -3.39
CA LEU A 94 -16.56 1.73 -2.73
C LEU A 94 -16.56 1.50 -1.21
N ASP A 95 -16.54 0.24 -0.77
CA ASP A 95 -16.54 -0.13 0.65
C ASP A 95 -15.32 0.40 1.42
N ILE A 96 -14.14 0.42 0.79
CA ILE A 96 -12.90 0.85 1.44
C ILE A 96 -12.74 2.38 1.46
N PHE A 97 -13.14 3.07 0.39
CA PHE A 97 -12.77 4.47 0.18
C PHE A 97 -13.94 5.46 0.24
N TYR A 98 -15.19 5.01 0.29
CA TYR A 98 -16.37 5.88 0.27
C TYR A 98 -17.35 5.54 1.39
N GLU A 99 -17.88 6.58 2.03
CA GLU A 99 -19.02 6.44 2.95
C GLU A 99 -20.33 6.62 2.16
N PRO A 100 -21.33 5.75 2.35
CA PRO A 100 -22.63 5.91 1.71
C PRO A 100 -23.32 7.18 2.24
N VAL A 101 -23.89 7.96 1.33
CA VAL A 101 -24.77 9.08 1.70
C VAL A 101 -26.19 8.56 1.85
N ASP A 102 -26.83 8.85 2.99
CA ASP A 102 -28.27 8.64 3.13
C ASP A 102 -29.00 9.56 2.13
N GLY A 103 -29.90 8.98 1.33
CA GLY A 103 -30.68 9.68 0.30
C GLY A 103 -31.94 10.36 0.82
#